data_AF-A0A346YPT9-F1
#
_entry.id   AF-A0A346YPT9-F1
#
_cell.length_a   1.000
_cell.length_b   1.000
_cell.length_c   1.000
_cell.angle_alpha   90.00
_cell.angle_beta   90.00
_cell.angle_gamma   90.00
#
_symmetry.space_group_name_H-M   'P 1'
#
loop_
_entity.id
_entity.type
_entity.pdbx_description
1 polymer ?
#
loop_
_entity_poly.entity_id
_entity_poly.type
_entity_poly.pdbx_seq_one_letter_code
_entity_poly.pdbx_strand_id
1 'polypeptide(L)'
;MTVPITAQQIRTASKAAGSAANLQSVLTSLDRYGADVGLDRLHRLVHYLAQLMHESGSFKFDKEIWGPTPAQQRYDTRTDLGNTPEKDGDGFLYRGRGAIQITGKSNYTQFRDWCRKKGYNPPDFVAQPDLVNTDPWEGLVPIWYWTTRNLNTWADQNDIETITKKINGGKNGLADRIDYYGRLALVVCGYSPDASGAKAFQRAAGFVGDAVDGDVGPKTRAALHKALLARSAVSGAEEVRSAPVVEETTVEKPVVPETVEKQVKKKFNLFGWVSAIFSGGGLGALGLAGMNWQAIVALGGVVIIAFVVVILLRQKIIAAIRDVRHAVEE
;
A
#
# COMPACT_ATOMS: atom_id res chain seq x y z
N MET A 1 9.97 -16.24 -12.17
CA MET A 1 8.92 -15.64 -13.03
C MET A 1 9.37 -14.22 -13.28
N THR A 2 9.46 -13.76 -14.53
CA THR A 2 10.06 -12.45 -14.82
C THR A 2 9.32 -11.31 -14.13
N VAL A 3 10.07 -10.48 -13.41
CA VAL A 3 9.55 -9.25 -12.79
C VAL A 3 8.89 -8.37 -13.88
N PRO A 4 7.62 -7.94 -13.71
CA PRO A 4 6.88 -7.28 -14.79
C PRO A 4 7.33 -5.84 -15.07
N ILE A 5 8.15 -5.25 -14.19
CA ILE A 5 8.82 -3.96 -14.40
C ILE A 5 10.32 -4.21 -14.47
N THR A 6 10.93 -3.83 -15.59
CA THR A 6 12.36 -4.07 -15.87
C THR A 6 13.26 -3.09 -15.11
N ALA A 7 14.52 -3.48 -14.90
CA ALA A 7 15.55 -2.59 -14.36
C ALA A 7 15.71 -1.30 -15.19
N GLN A 8 15.52 -1.39 -16.51
CA GLN A 8 15.62 -0.23 -17.39
C GLN A 8 14.48 0.76 -17.15
N GLN A 9 13.24 0.28 -17.03
CA GLN A 9 12.10 1.13 -16.71
C GLN A 9 12.28 1.84 -15.36
N ILE A 10 12.78 1.13 -14.35
CA ILE A 10 13.08 1.70 -13.04
C ILE A 10 14.14 2.79 -13.16
N ARG A 11 15.27 2.53 -13.86
CA ARG A 11 16.32 3.53 -14.09
C ARG A 11 15.83 4.75 -14.85
N THR A 12 14.98 4.57 -15.85
CA THR A 12 14.35 5.69 -16.59
C THR A 12 13.47 6.54 -15.67
N ALA A 13 12.73 5.91 -14.75
CA ALA A 13 11.87 6.62 -13.80
C ALA A 13 12.63 7.27 -12.63
N SER A 14 13.80 6.75 -12.26
CA SER A 14 14.65 7.31 -11.21
C SER A 14 15.05 8.77 -11.45
N LYS A 15 15.32 9.51 -10.36
CA LYS A 15 15.77 10.92 -10.41
C LYS A 15 17.30 11.04 -10.34
N ALA A 16 17.98 9.95 -9.99
CA ALA A 16 19.42 9.86 -9.90
C ALA A 16 19.91 8.49 -10.37
N ALA A 17 21.18 8.40 -10.71
CA ALA A 17 21.85 7.12 -10.95
C ALA A 17 21.97 6.34 -9.63
N GLY A 18 21.26 5.21 -9.56
CA GLY A 18 21.33 4.27 -8.43
C GLY A 18 22.45 3.25 -8.55
N SER A 19 22.66 2.47 -7.49
CA SER A 19 23.53 1.30 -7.52
C SER A 19 22.85 0.18 -8.30
N ALA A 20 23.53 -0.35 -9.32
CA ALA A 20 23.04 -1.51 -10.08
C ALA A 20 22.89 -2.74 -9.19
N ALA A 21 23.81 -2.94 -8.22
CA ALA A 21 23.77 -4.05 -7.28
C ALA A 21 22.54 -3.96 -6.37
N ASN A 22 22.28 -2.81 -5.75
CA ASN A 22 21.17 -2.64 -4.81
C ASN A 22 19.81 -2.84 -5.53
N LEU A 23 19.68 -2.34 -6.75
CA LEU A 23 18.49 -2.60 -7.58
C LEU A 23 18.37 -4.08 -7.94
N GLN A 24 19.49 -4.75 -8.24
CA GLN A 24 19.50 -6.17 -8.58
C GLN A 24 19.05 -7.03 -7.39
N SER A 25 19.45 -6.73 -6.16
CA SER A 25 18.99 -7.43 -4.95
C SER A 25 17.45 -7.41 -4.86
N VAL A 26 16.83 -6.24 -5.07
CA VAL A 26 15.37 -6.05 -5.07
C VAL A 26 14.71 -6.84 -6.19
N LEU A 27 15.23 -6.75 -7.42
CA LEU A 27 14.66 -7.45 -8.58
C LEU A 27 14.75 -8.98 -8.44
N THR A 28 15.88 -9.50 -7.94
CA THR A 28 16.05 -10.93 -7.67
C THR A 28 15.02 -11.44 -6.68
N SER A 29 14.71 -10.67 -5.64
CA SER A 29 13.70 -11.04 -4.65
C SER A 29 12.27 -10.91 -5.19
N LEU A 30 11.99 -9.91 -6.02
CA LEU A 30 10.70 -9.78 -6.71
C LEU A 30 10.47 -10.93 -7.70
N ASP A 31 11.50 -11.37 -8.43
CA ASP A 31 11.39 -12.50 -9.37
C ASP A 31 11.01 -13.81 -8.65
N ARG A 32 11.57 -14.00 -7.45
CA ARG A 32 11.40 -15.19 -6.66
C ARG A 32 10.12 -15.20 -5.82
N TYR A 33 9.76 -14.07 -5.22
CA TYR A 33 8.70 -14.00 -4.19
C TYR A 33 7.58 -13.01 -4.52
N GLY A 34 7.73 -12.18 -5.55
CA GLY A 34 6.79 -11.10 -5.85
C GLY A 34 5.37 -11.59 -6.12
N ALA A 35 5.21 -12.66 -6.90
CA ALA A 35 3.90 -13.23 -7.21
C ALA A 35 3.17 -13.75 -5.97
N ASP A 36 3.88 -14.46 -5.07
CA ASP A 36 3.32 -15.00 -3.82
C ASP A 36 2.69 -13.94 -2.92
N VAL A 37 3.18 -12.69 -3.05
CA VAL A 37 2.73 -11.56 -2.25
C VAL A 37 1.94 -10.54 -3.06
N GLY A 38 1.57 -10.86 -4.31
CA GLY A 38 0.77 -10.01 -5.17
C GLY A 38 1.49 -8.76 -5.70
N LEU A 39 2.82 -8.74 -5.68
CA LEU A 39 3.69 -7.72 -6.28
C LEU A 39 4.06 -8.03 -7.75
N ASP A 40 3.42 -9.04 -8.34
CA ASP A 40 3.32 -9.29 -9.78
C ASP A 40 2.28 -8.37 -10.47
N ARG A 41 1.40 -7.72 -9.72
CA ARG A 41 0.42 -6.77 -10.25
C ARG A 41 1.03 -5.38 -10.36
N LEU A 42 1.01 -4.79 -11.56
CA LEU A 42 1.69 -3.53 -11.86
C LEU A 42 1.22 -2.38 -10.97
N HIS A 43 -0.08 -2.27 -10.70
CA HIS A 43 -0.60 -1.17 -9.87
C HIS A 43 -0.08 -1.23 -8.44
N ARG A 44 0.20 -2.42 -7.89
CA ARG A 44 0.86 -2.60 -6.59
C ARG A 44 2.36 -2.39 -6.68
N LEU A 45 2.99 -2.98 -7.69
CA LEU A 45 4.44 -2.94 -7.85
C LEU A 45 4.97 -1.53 -8.09
N VAL A 46 4.23 -0.70 -8.84
CA VAL A 46 4.59 0.71 -9.04
C VAL A 46 4.58 1.47 -7.71
N HIS A 47 3.56 1.28 -6.84
CA HIS A 47 3.55 1.88 -5.51
C HIS A 47 4.73 1.39 -4.66
N TYR A 48 4.98 0.07 -4.64
CA TYR A 48 6.10 -0.52 -3.91
C TYR A 48 7.45 0.09 -4.33
N LEU A 49 7.75 0.08 -5.63
CA LEU A 49 9.01 0.59 -6.16
C LEU A 49 9.14 2.11 -5.98
N ALA A 50 8.05 2.87 -6.05
CA ALA A 50 8.06 4.30 -5.79
C ALA A 50 8.49 4.63 -4.35
N GLN A 51 8.03 3.83 -3.39
CA GLN A 51 8.49 3.98 -2.00
C GLN A 51 9.97 3.63 -1.88
N LEU A 52 10.44 2.55 -2.50
CA LEU A 52 11.86 2.17 -2.42
C LEU A 52 12.76 3.21 -3.08
N MET A 53 12.37 3.75 -4.24
CA MET A 53 13.10 4.83 -4.90
C MET A 53 13.19 6.08 -4.02
N HIS A 54 12.16 6.39 -3.23
CA HIS A 54 12.23 7.48 -2.26
C HIS A 54 13.19 7.15 -1.10
N GLU A 55 12.98 6.03 -0.40
CA GLU A 55 13.75 5.69 0.81
C GLU A 55 15.24 5.49 0.55
N SER A 56 15.60 4.95 -0.62
CA SER A 56 16.99 4.61 -0.97
C SER A 56 17.68 5.66 -1.86
N GLY A 57 17.00 6.76 -2.18
CA GLY A 57 17.51 7.77 -3.11
C GLY A 57 17.76 7.18 -4.51
N SER A 58 16.73 6.63 -5.14
CA SER A 58 16.78 5.91 -6.42
C SER A 58 17.71 4.69 -6.39
N PHE A 59 17.67 3.89 -5.32
CA PHE A 59 18.53 2.71 -5.09
C PHE A 59 20.02 3.04 -4.97
N LYS A 60 20.37 4.29 -4.70
CA LYS A 60 21.76 4.71 -4.49
C LYS A 60 22.30 4.23 -3.15
N PHE A 61 21.45 4.20 -2.12
CA PHE A 61 21.83 3.87 -0.76
C PHE A 61 21.06 2.64 -0.26
N ASP A 62 21.78 1.63 0.18
CA ASP A 62 21.28 0.46 0.88
C ASP A 62 21.55 0.55 2.39
N LYS A 63 22.31 1.55 2.82
CA LYS A 63 22.64 1.86 4.21
C LYS A 63 22.50 3.35 4.44
N GLU A 64 21.99 3.71 5.62
CA GLU A 64 21.91 5.09 6.05
C GLU A 64 23.32 5.70 6.07
N ILE A 65 23.46 6.91 5.49
CA ILE A 65 24.70 7.69 5.59
C ILE A 65 24.86 8.09 7.05
N TRP A 66 25.82 7.45 7.72
CA TRP A 66 26.05 7.70 9.13
C TRP A 66 27.18 8.71 9.34
N GLY A 67 26.82 9.83 9.96
CA GLY A 67 27.73 10.84 10.47
C GLY A 67 26.97 11.56 11.58
N PRO A 68 27.04 11.06 12.82
CA PRO A 68 25.92 11.09 13.76
C PRO A 68 25.38 12.50 13.96
N THR A 69 24.27 12.79 13.30
CA THR A 69 23.51 14.03 13.49
C THR A 69 22.82 14.01 14.85
N PRO A 70 22.36 15.16 15.37
CA PRO A 70 21.53 15.18 16.58
C PRO A 70 20.28 14.30 16.48
N ALA A 71 19.79 13.99 15.27
CA ALA A 71 18.70 13.05 15.06
C ALA A 71 19.15 11.59 15.15
N GLN A 72 20.24 11.23 14.49
CA GLN A 72 20.82 9.89 14.51
C GLN A 72 21.25 9.47 15.92
N GLN A 73 21.82 10.40 16.70
CA GLN A 73 22.19 10.15 18.10
C GLN A 73 20.98 9.81 18.98
N ARG A 74 19.77 10.25 18.62
CA ARG A 74 18.57 9.89 19.37
C ARG A 74 18.14 8.46 19.14
N TYR A 75 18.56 7.79 18.06
CA TYR A 75 18.18 6.39 17.83
C TYR A 75 18.73 5.47 18.91
N ASP A 76 19.88 5.78 19.50
CA ASP A 76 20.57 4.93 20.47
C ASP A 76 19.63 4.50 21.60
N THR A 77 18.90 5.45 22.17
CA THR A 77 18.05 5.20 23.34
C THR A 77 16.56 5.04 23.01
N ARG A 78 16.21 4.77 21.74
CA ARG A 78 14.80 4.63 21.30
C ARG A 78 14.27 3.24 21.60
N THR A 79 13.73 3.08 22.79
CA THR A 79 13.14 1.80 23.26
C THR A 79 11.92 1.35 22.44
N ASP A 80 11.18 2.26 21.82
CA ASP A 80 10.10 1.93 20.89
C ASP A 80 10.60 1.28 19.58
N LEU A 81 11.88 1.49 19.24
CA LEU A 81 12.57 0.80 18.15
C LEU A 81 13.24 -0.51 18.61
N GLY A 82 13.07 -0.88 19.89
CA GLY A 82 13.67 -2.05 20.53
C GLY A 82 15.14 -1.87 20.93
N ASN A 83 15.68 -0.66 20.81
CA ASN A 83 17.02 -0.36 21.28
C ASN A 83 17.04 -0.25 22.82
N THR A 84 18.22 -0.38 23.43
CA THR A 84 18.37 -0.23 24.89
C THR A 84 18.09 1.21 25.34
N PRO A 85 17.72 1.45 26.62
CA PRO A 85 17.62 2.79 27.16
C PRO A 85 19.00 3.45 27.41
N GLU A 86 20.09 2.67 27.38
CA GLU A 86 21.46 3.13 27.51
C GLU A 86 22.05 3.64 26.18
N LYS A 87 23.08 4.49 26.26
CA LYS A 87 23.85 4.91 25.08
C LYS A 87 24.97 3.92 24.79
N ASP A 88 24.63 2.77 24.23
CA ASP A 88 25.54 1.65 23.98
C ASP A 88 25.94 1.46 22.50
N GLY A 89 25.43 2.32 21.61
CA GLY A 89 25.69 2.25 20.18
C GLY A 89 24.63 1.51 19.35
N ASP A 90 23.55 1.03 19.97
CA ASP A 90 22.38 0.44 19.29
C ASP A 90 21.86 1.29 18.12
N GLY A 91 21.92 2.63 18.23
CA GLY A 91 21.48 3.55 17.19
C GLY A 91 22.28 3.40 15.91
N PHE A 92 23.61 3.29 16.01
CA PHE A 92 24.49 3.04 14.87
C PHE A 92 24.42 1.58 14.43
N LEU A 93 24.39 0.66 15.38
CA LEU A 93 24.37 -0.78 15.13
C LEU A 93 23.15 -1.17 14.29
N TYR A 94 21.97 -0.66 14.65
CA TYR A 94 20.69 -0.89 13.96
C TYR A 94 20.23 0.31 13.11
N ARG A 95 21.16 1.09 12.56
CA ARG A 95 20.89 2.15 11.57
C ARG A 95 20.20 1.62 10.31
N GLY A 96 19.64 2.54 9.51
CA GLY A 96 18.88 2.20 8.28
C GLY A 96 19.61 1.23 7.34
N ARG A 97 18.93 0.13 6.95
CA ARG A 97 19.43 -0.85 5.96
C ARG A 97 18.36 -1.31 4.95
N GLY A 98 18.83 -1.74 3.78
CA GLY A 98 18.03 -2.16 2.64
C GLY A 98 17.32 -1.00 1.93
N ALA A 99 16.65 -1.31 0.82
CA ALA A 99 16.00 -0.30 -0.01
C ALA A 99 14.77 0.38 0.64
N ILE A 100 14.24 -0.17 1.75
CA ILE A 100 13.18 0.44 2.58
C ILE A 100 13.71 1.08 3.87
N GLN A 101 15.03 1.04 4.10
CA GLN A 101 15.71 1.62 5.27
C GLN A 101 15.10 1.19 6.62
N ILE A 102 15.12 -0.10 6.92
CA ILE A 102 14.68 -0.59 8.24
C ILE A 102 15.64 -0.09 9.34
N THR A 103 15.10 0.38 10.46
CA THR A 103 15.88 0.97 11.56
C THR A 103 15.42 0.43 12.90
N GLY A 104 16.36 0.17 13.81
CA GLY A 104 16.09 -0.26 15.19
C GLY A 104 16.03 -1.78 15.37
N LYS A 105 16.57 -2.26 16.50
CA LYS A 105 16.72 -3.68 16.84
C LYS A 105 15.44 -4.50 16.69
N SER A 106 14.29 -3.90 16.99
CA SER A 106 12.98 -4.55 16.85
C SER A 106 12.69 -4.93 15.39
N ASN A 107 12.99 -4.07 14.42
CA ASN A 107 12.76 -4.39 13.01
C ASN A 107 13.69 -5.51 12.51
N TYR A 108 14.96 -5.51 12.93
CA TYR A 108 15.91 -6.59 12.62
C TYR A 108 15.44 -7.94 13.17
N THR A 109 14.98 -7.93 14.42
CA THR A 109 14.44 -9.11 15.10
C THR A 109 13.21 -9.65 14.37
N GLN A 110 12.24 -8.78 14.07
CA GLN A 110 11.00 -9.17 13.40
C GLN A 110 11.25 -9.69 11.96
N PHE A 111 12.19 -9.09 11.23
CA PHE A 111 12.56 -9.58 9.90
C PHE A 111 13.20 -10.97 9.96
N ARG A 112 14.15 -11.18 10.88
CA ARG A 112 14.76 -12.50 11.12
C ARG A 112 13.70 -13.55 11.45
N ASP A 113 12.79 -13.24 12.37
CA ASP A 113 11.80 -14.19 12.84
C ASP A 113 10.75 -14.50 11.76
N TRP A 114 10.40 -13.50 10.94
CA TRP A 114 9.56 -13.72 9.76
C TRP A 114 10.24 -14.65 8.74
N CYS A 115 11.52 -14.44 8.45
CA CYS A 115 12.29 -15.32 7.56
C CYS A 115 12.37 -16.76 8.12
N ARG A 116 12.56 -16.93 9.43
CA ARG A 116 12.52 -18.25 10.09
C ARG A 116 11.15 -18.90 9.95
N LYS A 117 10.07 -18.17 10.21
CA LYS A 117 8.69 -18.67 10.05
C LYS A 117 8.37 -19.09 8.62
N LYS A 118 8.99 -18.44 7.63
CA LYS A 118 8.89 -18.79 6.21
C LYS A 118 9.80 -19.96 5.80
N GLY A 119 10.67 -20.44 6.68
CA GLY A 119 11.62 -21.52 6.38
C GLY A 119 12.84 -21.08 5.59
N TYR A 120 13.14 -19.78 5.54
CA TYR A 120 14.25 -19.25 4.72
C TYR A 120 15.63 -19.41 5.38
N ASN A 121 15.72 -19.84 6.64
CA ASN A 121 16.96 -20.03 7.40
C ASN A 121 17.90 -18.79 7.38
N PRO A 122 17.45 -17.63 7.89
CA PRO A 122 18.25 -16.41 7.91
C PRO A 122 19.40 -16.47 8.92
N PRO A 123 20.49 -15.71 8.71
CA PRO A 123 21.48 -15.49 9.75
C PRO A 123 20.90 -14.67 10.91
N ASP A 124 21.65 -14.52 12.00
CA ASP A 124 21.22 -13.70 13.12
C ASP A 124 21.46 -12.21 12.84
N PHE A 125 20.47 -11.55 12.23
CA PHE A 125 20.51 -10.12 11.96
C PHE A 125 20.56 -9.24 13.22
N VAL A 126 20.27 -9.78 14.40
CA VAL A 126 20.40 -9.01 15.65
C VAL A 126 21.86 -8.98 16.07
N ALA A 127 22.55 -10.12 15.98
CA ALA A 127 23.98 -10.20 16.27
C ALA A 127 24.86 -9.56 15.18
N GLN A 128 24.45 -9.67 13.92
CA GLN A 128 25.18 -9.14 12.75
C GLN A 128 24.24 -8.38 11.79
N PRO A 129 23.83 -7.14 12.12
CA PRO A 129 22.84 -6.37 11.35
C PRO A 129 23.25 -6.07 9.90
N ASP A 130 24.55 -5.97 9.62
CA ASP A 130 25.06 -5.73 8.26
C ASP A 130 24.72 -6.87 7.28
N LEU A 131 24.41 -8.08 7.77
CA LEU A 131 23.97 -9.19 6.92
C LEU A 131 22.59 -8.95 6.29
N VAL A 132 21.83 -7.95 6.72
CA VAL A 132 20.61 -7.53 5.99
C VAL A 132 20.94 -7.01 4.59
N ASN A 133 22.15 -6.49 4.35
CA ASN A 133 22.59 -5.97 3.05
C ASN A 133 23.30 -7.03 2.18
N THR A 134 23.10 -8.31 2.46
CA THR A 134 23.58 -9.39 1.60
C THR A 134 22.39 -10.10 0.96
N ASP A 135 22.58 -10.63 -0.25
CA ASP A 135 21.55 -11.40 -0.91
C ASP A 135 21.34 -12.77 -0.23
N PRO A 136 20.09 -13.26 -0.14
CA PRO A 136 18.87 -12.68 -0.69
C PRO A 136 18.17 -11.67 0.25
N TRP A 137 18.74 -11.35 1.41
CA TRP A 137 18.08 -10.61 2.49
C TRP A 137 17.81 -9.15 2.13
N GLU A 138 18.72 -8.51 1.41
CA GLU A 138 18.61 -7.10 1.02
C GLU A 138 17.37 -6.84 0.15
N GLY A 139 17.09 -7.76 -0.78
CA GLY A 139 15.88 -7.68 -1.61
C GLY A 139 14.62 -8.20 -0.92
N LEU A 140 14.76 -9.05 0.10
CA LEU A 140 13.63 -9.66 0.79
C LEU A 140 13.07 -8.77 1.91
N VAL A 141 13.92 -7.95 2.55
CA VAL A 141 13.50 -7.06 3.64
C VAL A 141 12.40 -6.07 3.23
N PRO A 142 12.39 -5.46 2.03
CA PRO A 142 11.31 -4.58 1.63
C PRO A 142 10.01 -5.35 1.34
N ILE A 143 10.08 -6.60 0.83
CA ILE A 143 8.92 -7.48 0.69
C ILE A 143 8.32 -7.81 2.06
N TRP A 144 9.14 -8.17 3.05
CA TRP A 144 8.71 -8.38 4.43
C TRP A 144 8.01 -7.14 4.99
N TYR A 145 8.63 -5.97 4.84
CA TYR A 145 8.11 -4.72 5.37
C TYR A 145 6.74 -4.40 4.76
N TRP A 146 6.63 -4.54 3.43
CA TRP A 146 5.41 -4.26 2.66
C TRP A 146 4.25 -5.19 3.05
N THR A 147 4.54 -6.49 3.13
CA THR A 147 3.52 -7.53 3.37
C THR A 147 3.01 -7.51 4.80
N THR A 148 3.89 -7.41 5.78
CA THR A 148 3.51 -7.41 7.20
C THR A 148 2.70 -6.18 7.62
N ARG A 149 2.75 -5.10 6.82
CA ARG A 149 1.96 -3.87 7.02
C ARG A 149 0.72 -3.78 6.14
N ASN A 150 0.41 -4.85 5.39
CA ASN A 150 -0.74 -4.95 4.49
C ASN A 150 -0.83 -3.78 3.49
N LEU A 151 0.31 -3.40 2.90
CA LEU A 151 0.37 -2.22 2.02
C LEU A 151 -0.29 -2.43 0.65
N ASN A 152 -0.45 -3.69 0.22
CA ASN A 152 -1.24 -4.03 -0.98
C ASN A 152 -2.66 -3.48 -0.91
N THR A 153 -3.31 -3.52 0.25
CA THR A 153 -4.69 -3.03 0.43
C THR A 153 -4.82 -1.56 0.03
N TRP A 154 -3.81 -0.74 0.34
CA TRP A 154 -3.79 0.69 0.04
C TRP A 154 -3.34 0.94 -1.40
N ALA A 155 -2.42 0.13 -1.91
CA ALA A 155 -2.01 0.20 -3.30
C ALA A 155 -3.16 -0.17 -4.26
N ASP A 156 -4.01 -1.12 -3.89
CA ASP A 156 -5.25 -1.48 -4.61
C ASP A 156 -6.25 -0.32 -4.66
N GLN A 157 -6.23 0.56 -3.67
CA GLN A 157 -7.08 1.76 -3.60
C GLN A 157 -6.40 3.00 -4.19
N ASN A 158 -5.17 2.86 -4.70
CA ASN A 158 -4.33 3.97 -5.16
C ASN A 158 -4.01 5.02 -4.08
N ASP A 159 -4.02 4.63 -2.80
CA ASP A 159 -3.86 5.49 -1.63
C ASP A 159 -2.39 5.57 -1.18
N ILE A 160 -1.59 6.31 -1.96
CA ILE A 160 -0.17 6.55 -1.65
C ILE A 160 0.02 7.37 -0.38
N GLU A 161 -0.98 8.18 -0.01
CA GLU A 161 -0.99 8.97 1.21
C GLU A 161 -0.98 8.09 2.46
N THR A 162 -1.80 7.03 2.49
CA THR A 162 -1.82 6.06 3.59
C THR A 162 -0.60 5.15 3.56
N ILE A 163 -0.13 4.72 2.38
CA ILE A 163 1.13 3.97 2.23
C ILE A 163 2.29 4.75 2.85
N THR A 164 2.42 6.03 2.50
CA THR A 164 3.46 6.93 3.00
C THR A 164 3.39 7.06 4.52
N LYS A 165 2.19 7.26 5.09
CA LYS A 165 2.00 7.31 6.55
C LYS A 165 2.43 6.02 7.24
N LYS A 166 2.13 4.86 6.66
CA LYS A 166 2.49 3.56 7.25
C LYS A 166 3.99 3.26 7.19
N ILE A 167 4.68 3.78 6.18
CA ILE A 167 6.14 3.61 6.03
C ILE A 167 6.90 4.61 6.91
N ASN A 168 6.54 5.90 6.82
CA ASN A 168 7.31 6.99 7.43
C ASN A 168 6.79 7.42 8.82
N GLY A 169 5.60 6.98 9.23
CA GLY A 169 4.92 7.48 10.43
C GLY A 169 4.28 8.86 10.25
N GLY A 170 4.25 9.39 9.02
CA GLY A 170 3.74 10.71 8.67
C GLY A 170 3.67 10.93 7.16
N LYS A 171 3.51 12.19 6.72
CA LYS A 171 3.48 12.55 5.29
C LYS A 171 4.80 13.13 4.78
N ASN A 172 5.92 12.95 5.51
CA ASN A 172 7.20 13.48 5.06
C ASN A 172 7.62 12.80 3.76
N GLY A 173 8.06 13.61 2.80
CA GLY A 173 8.43 13.13 1.47
C GLY A 173 7.26 12.71 0.57
N LEU A 174 6.00 12.96 0.96
CA LEU A 174 4.83 12.54 0.16
C LEU A 174 4.86 13.05 -1.29
N ALA A 175 5.21 14.33 -1.50
CA ALA A 175 5.31 14.90 -2.84
C ALA A 175 6.35 14.17 -3.70
N ASP A 176 7.49 13.82 -3.11
CA ASP A 176 8.57 13.10 -3.80
C ASP A 176 8.17 11.66 -4.15
N ARG A 177 7.44 10.99 -3.25
CA ARG A 177 6.86 9.65 -3.47
C ARG A 177 5.79 9.66 -4.56
N ILE A 178 4.93 10.69 -4.60
CA ILE A 178 3.94 10.90 -5.67
C ILE A 178 4.64 11.10 -7.01
N ASP A 179 5.71 11.89 -7.05
CA ASP A 179 6.48 12.09 -8.27
C ASP A 179 7.16 10.79 -8.73
N TYR A 180 7.78 10.01 -7.84
CA TYR A 180 8.31 8.69 -8.20
C TYR A 180 7.23 7.72 -8.70
N TYR A 181 6.05 7.71 -8.07
CA TYR A 181 4.90 6.94 -8.55
C TYR A 181 4.51 7.36 -9.96
N GLY A 182 4.36 8.67 -10.20
CA GLY A 182 3.97 9.22 -11.49
C GLY A 182 4.98 8.89 -12.59
N ARG A 183 6.27 9.14 -12.33
CA ARG A 183 7.37 8.83 -13.25
C ARG A 183 7.38 7.35 -13.65
N LEU A 184 7.28 6.45 -12.67
CA LEU A 184 7.31 5.02 -12.95
C LEU A 184 6.03 4.53 -13.64
N ALA A 185 4.86 5.00 -13.21
CA ALA A 185 3.59 4.65 -13.86
C ALA A 185 3.57 5.09 -15.33
N LEU A 186 4.07 6.29 -15.64
CA LEU A 186 4.20 6.79 -17.02
C LEU A 186 5.12 5.91 -17.85
N VAL A 187 6.32 5.59 -17.35
CA VAL A 187 7.29 4.74 -18.04
C VAL A 187 6.73 3.34 -18.29
N VAL A 188 6.07 2.74 -17.29
CA VAL A 188 5.38 1.45 -17.43
C VAL A 188 4.27 1.54 -18.46
N CYS A 189 3.60 2.70 -18.57
CA CYS A 189 2.58 2.95 -19.58
C CYS A 189 3.15 3.34 -20.97
N GLY A 190 4.47 3.44 -21.13
CA GLY A 190 5.11 3.78 -22.41
C GLY A 190 5.27 5.29 -22.68
N TYR A 191 5.19 6.12 -21.65
CA TYR A 191 5.36 7.58 -21.73
C TYR A 191 6.67 8.02 -21.06
N SER A 192 7.16 9.21 -21.42
CA SER A 192 8.33 9.79 -20.75
C SER A 192 8.02 10.15 -19.28
N PRO A 193 9.01 10.06 -18.37
CA PRO A 193 8.83 10.34 -16.94
C PRO A 193 8.91 11.86 -16.65
N ASP A 194 8.20 12.68 -17.42
CA ASP A 194 8.21 14.13 -17.30
C ASP A 194 6.85 14.74 -17.64
N ALA A 195 6.73 16.06 -17.53
CA ALA A 195 5.49 16.78 -17.81
C ALA A 195 5.00 16.58 -19.25
N SER A 196 5.90 16.35 -20.23
CA SER A 196 5.49 16.10 -21.61
C SER A 196 4.85 14.72 -21.76
N GLY A 197 5.41 13.70 -21.09
CA GLY A 197 4.84 12.37 -21.02
C GLY A 197 3.54 12.34 -20.25
N ALA A 198 3.44 13.08 -19.15
CA ALA A 198 2.20 13.26 -18.40
C ALA A 198 1.10 13.89 -19.27
N LYS A 199 1.40 14.96 -20.03
CA LYS A 199 0.43 15.56 -20.98
C LYS A 199 0.02 14.59 -22.08
N ALA A 200 0.96 13.82 -22.61
CA ALA A 200 0.67 12.81 -23.62
C ALA A 200 -0.26 11.72 -23.07
N PHE A 201 0.01 11.23 -21.85
CA PHE A 201 -0.87 10.28 -21.16
C PHE A 201 -2.24 10.87 -20.88
N GLN A 202 -2.32 12.10 -20.35
CA GLN A 202 -3.58 12.79 -20.06
C GLN A 202 -4.46 12.89 -21.32
N ARG A 203 -3.90 13.31 -22.47
CA ARG A 203 -4.64 13.35 -23.74
C ARG A 203 -5.13 11.96 -24.15
N ALA A 204 -4.28 10.94 -24.06
CA ALA A 204 -4.65 9.56 -24.36
C ALA A 204 -5.74 9.02 -23.41
N ALA A 205 -5.77 9.51 -22.17
CA ALA A 205 -6.78 9.19 -21.17
C ALA A 205 -8.06 10.06 -21.30
N GLY A 206 -8.17 10.91 -22.33
CA GLY A 206 -9.37 11.71 -22.63
C GLY A 206 -9.47 13.03 -21.85
N PHE A 207 -8.40 13.50 -21.24
CA PHE A 207 -8.37 14.81 -20.58
C PHE A 207 -8.36 15.91 -21.65
N VAL A 208 -9.06 17.02 -21.39
CA VAL A 208 -9.22 18.13 -22.33
C VAL A 208 -9.00 19.48 -21.65
N GLY A 209 -8.64 20.49 -22.44
CA GLY A 209 -8.41 21.85 -21.96
C GLY A 209 -7.38 21.89 -20.83
N ASP A 210 -7.70 22.63 -19.76
CA ASP A 210 -6.83 22.84 -18.60
C ASP A 210 -6.54 21.56 -17.80
N ALA A 211 -7.28 20.47 -18.05
CA ALA A 211 -6.97 19.18 -17.42
C ALA A 211 -5.72 18.50 -18.02
N VAL A 212 -5.19 19.01 -19.14
CA VAL A 212 -3.92 18.55 -19.75
C VAL A 212 -2.76 19.44 -19.28
N ASP A 213 -2.55 19.46 -17.97
CA ASP A 213 -1.59 20.33 -17.27
C ASP A 213 -0.18 19.72 -17.17
N GLY A 214 -0.04 18.40 -17.35
CA GLY A 214 1.19 17.66 -17.13
C GLY A 214 1.49 17.36 -15.66
N ASP A 215 0.56 17.65 -14.75
CA ASP A 215 0.68 17.33 -13.34
C ASP A 215 0.13 15.92 -13.06
N VAL A 216 0.85 15.18 -12.20
CA VAL A 216 0.42 13.86 -11.73
C VAL A 216 -0.44 14.02 -10.47
N GLY A 217 -1.44 14.91 -10.57
CA GLY A 217 -2.44 15.15 -9.54
C GLY A 217 -3.43 13.98 -9.38
N PRO A 218 -4.42 14.09 -8.47
CA PRO A 218 -5.33 12.99 -8.15
C PRO A 218 -6.05 12.37 -9.37
N LYS A 219 -6.49 13.18 -10.33
CA LYS A 219 -7.15 12.68 -11.55
C LYS A 219 -6.18 11.89 -12.44
N THR A 220 -4.99 12.42 -12.70
CA THR A 220 -3.94 11.74 -13.47
C THR A 220 -3.53 10.44 -12.78
N ARG A 221 -3.34 10.44 -11.45
CA ARG A 221 -3.02 9.22 -10.68
C ARG A 221 -4.10 8.16 -10.78
N ALA A 222 -5.38 8.53 -10.72
CA ALA A 222 -6.49 7.60 -10.87
C ALA A 222 -6.53 6.98 -12.27
N ALA A 223 -6.30 7.79 -13.32
CA ALA A 223 -6.20 7.31 -14.68
C ALA A 223 -5.00 6.37 -14.89
N LEU A 224 -3.82 6.72 -14.37
CA LEU A 224 -2.63 5.85 -14.37
C LEU A 224 -2.90 4.53 -13.67
N HIS A 225 -3.53 4.57 -12.50
CA HIS A 225 -3.88 3.37 -11.75
C HIS A 225 -4.81 2.44 -12.55
N LYS A 226 -5.84 2.98 -13.20
CA LYS A 226 -6.71 2.21 -14.11
C LYS A 226 -5.93 1.60 -15.28
N ALA A 227 -4.98 2.35 -15.86
CA ALA A 227 -4.13 1.83 -16.94
C ALA A 227 -3.22 0.69 -16.48
N LEU A 228 -2.64 0.79 -15.27
CA LEU A 228 -1.82 -0.27 -14.67
C LEU A 228 -2.63 -1.52 -14.35
N LEU A 229 -3.86 -1.37 -13.84
CA LEU A 229 -4.80 -2.47 -13.63
C LEU A 229 -5.11 -3.20 -14.94
N ALA A 230 -5.43 -2.46 -16.00
CA ALA A 230 -5.74 -3.04 -17.32
C ALA A 230 -4.54 -3.83 -17.89
N ARG A 231 -3.31 -3.31 -17.75
CA ARG A 231 -2.09 -4.00 -18.19
C ARG A 231 -1.79 -5.27 -17.39
N SER A 232 -2.07 -5.26 -16.09
CA SER A 232 -1.88 -6.44 -15.23
C SER A 232 -2.86 -7.58 -15.58
N ALA A 233 -4.04 -7.25 -16.12
CA ALA A 233 -5.00 -8.24 -16.59
C ALA A 233 -4.58 -8.88 -17.92
N VAL A 234 -3.93 -8.12 -18.80
CA VAL A 234 -3.45 -8.60 -20.11
C VAL A 234 -2.24 -9.53 -19.96
N SER A 235 -1.33 -9.28 -19.01
CA SER A 235 -0.17 -10.16 -18.76
C SER A 235 -0.55 -11.53 -18.17
N GLY A 236 -1.78 -11.71 -17.69
CA GLY A 236 -2.31 -13.00 -17.24
C GLY A 236 -3.01 -13.81 -18.33
N ALA A 237 -3.07 -13.30 -19.57
CA ALA A 237 -3.83 -13.90 -20.68
C ALA A 237 -2.96 -14.58 -21.75
N GLU A 238 -1.64 -14.65 -21.59
CA GLU A 238 -0.80 -15.47 -22.46
C GLU A 238 -0.71 -16.91 -21.93
N GLU A 239 -1.15 -17.84 -22.80
CA GLU A 239 -1.34 -19.29 -22.64
C GLU A 239 -2.61 -19.79 -21.92
N VAL A 240 -3.79 -19.47 -22.47
CA VAL A 240 -4.90 -20.44 -22.49
C VAL A 240 -5.08 -20.91 -23.93
N ARG A 241 -4.45 -22.04 -24.26
CA ARG A 241 -4.78 -22.81 -25.46
C ARG A 241 -6.27 -23.13 -25.43
N SER A 242 -6.98 -22.79 -26.50
CA SER A 242 -8.39 -23.11 -26.69
C SER A 242 -8.61 -24.62 -26.60
N ALA A 243 -9.28 -25.07 -25.54
CA ALA A 243 -9.86 -26.40 -25.47
C ALA A 243 -11.10 -26.47 -26.40
N PRO A 244 -11.40 -27.63 -26.99
CA PRO A 244 -12.39 -27.74 -28.05
C PRO A 244 -13.81 -27.55 -27.50
N VAL A 245 -14.64 -26.98 -28.35
CA VAL A 245 -16.07 -26.71 -28.14
C VAL A 245 -16.78 -27.99 -27.73
N VAL A 246 -17.36 -28.00 -26.53
CA VAL A 246 -18.38 -28.97 -26.11
C VAL A 246 -19.73 -28.32 -26.36
N GLU A 247 -20.59 -28.98 -27.14
CA GLU A 247 -21.95 -28.52 -27.46
C GLU A 247 -22.77 -28.26 -26.19
N GLU A 248 -23.37 -27.07 -26.10
CA GLU A 248 -24.31 -26.72 -25.04
C GLU A 248 -25.62 -27.47 -25.22
N THR A 249 -25.93 -28.40 -24.30
CA THR A 249 -27.31 -28.87 -24.11
C THR A 249 -28.03 -27.90 -23.19
N THR A 250 -29.06 -27.23 -23.70
CA THR A 250 -29.90 -26.29 -22.96
C THR A 250 -30.78 -27.04 -21.97
N VAL A 251 -30.67 -26.71 -20.68
CA VAL A 251 -31.60 -27.13 -19.62
C VAL A 251 -32.31 -25.88 -19.11
N GLU A 252 -33.63 -25.82 -19.27
CA GLU A 252 -34.46 -24.72 -18.76
C GLU A 252 -34.46 -24.68 -17.23
N LYS A 253 -34.19 -23.49 -16.67
CA LYS A 253 -34.29 -23.18 -15.23
C LYS A 253 -35.71 -22.67 -14.91
N PRO A 254 -36.34 -23.09 -13.80
CA PRO A 254 -37.66 -22.60 -13.43
C PRO A 254 -37.61 -21.17 -12.89
N VAL A 255 -38.58 -20.35 -13.32
CA VAL A 255 -38.77 -18.95 -12.96
C VAL A 255 -39.32 -18.83 -11.53
N VAL A 256 -38.64 -18.06 -10.68
CA VAL A 256 -39.12 -17.70 -9.34
C VAL A 256 -40.06 -16.48 -9.44
N PRO A 257 -41.25 -16.48 -8.81
CA PRO A 257 -42.20 -15.36 -8.90
C PRO A 257 -41.72 -14.06 -8.23
N GLU A 258 -42.09 -12.91 -8.84
CA GLU A 258 -41.73 -11.54 -8.45
C GLU A 258 -42.08 -11.13 -6.99
N THR A 259 -42.87 -11.93 -6.28
CA THR A 259 -43.30 -11.61 -4.90
C THR A 259 -42.19 -11.79 -3.87
N VAL A 260 -41.09 -12.47 -4.19
CA VAL A 260 -39.94 -12.67 -3.29
C VAL A 260 -38.96 -11.48 -3.35
N GLU A 261 -38.84 -10.80 -4.49
CA GLU A 261 -37.92 -9.66 -4.67
C GLU A 261 -38.31 -8.42 -3.85
N LYS A 262 -39.61 -8.17 -3.66
CA LYS A 262 -40.09 -7.00 -2.92
C LYS A 262 -39.82 -7.09 -1.41
N GLN A 263 -39.79 -8.29 -0.83
CA GLN A 263 -39.49 -8.46 0.60
C GLN A 263 -37.98 -8.38 0.89
N VAL A 264 -37.13 -8.81 -0.04
CA VAL A 264 -35.66 -8.71 0.08
C VAL A 264 -35.19 -7.24 -0.02
N LYS A 265 -35.77 -6.45 -0.94
CA LYS A 265 -35.46 -5.00 -1.04
C LYS A 265 -35.84 -4.20 0.20
N LYS A 266 -36.90 -4.58 0.92
CA LYS A 266 -37.34 -3.86 2.13
C LYS A 266 -36.44 -4.13 3.34
N LYS A 267 -35.84 -5.33 3.45
CA LYS A 267 -34.85 -5.66 4.50
C LYS A 267 -33.46 -5.06 4.21
N PHE A 268 -33.05 -4.99 2.93
CA PHE A 268 -31.76 -4.39 2.55
C PHE A 268 -31.72 -2.86 2.69
N ASN A 269 -32.84 -2.16 2.52
CA ASN A 269 -32.88 -0.69 2.68
C ASN A 269 -32.73 -0.25 4.16
N LEU A 270 -33.11 -1.11 5.12
CA LEU A 270 -32.93 -0.85 6.54
C LEU A 270 -31.49 -1.11 7.01
N PHE A 271 -30.84 -2.15 6.48
CA PHE A 271 -29.43 -2.47 6.80
C PHE A 271 -28.43 -1.51 6.12
N GLY A 272 -28.78 -0.99 4.93
CA GLY A 272 -27.96 0.00 4.22
C GLY A 272 -27.81 1.32 5.00
N TRP A 273 -28.88 1.80 5.64
CA TRP A 273 -28.83 3.07 6.39
C TRP A 273 -28.01 2.97 7.69
N VAL A 274 -28.04 1.82 8.38
CA VAL A 274 -27.26 1.59 9.59
C VAL A 274 -25.75 1.50 9.30
N SER A 275 -25.38 0.98 8.13
CA SER A 275 -23.97 0.91 7.70
C SER A 275 -23.34 2.28 7.38
N ALA A 276 -24.15 3.26 6.98
CA ALA A 276 -23.70 4.62 6.65
C ALA A 276 -23.30 5.44 7.89
N ILE A 277 -23.82 5.10 9.07
CA ILE A 277 -23.54 5.83 10.33
C ILE A 277 -22.24 5.35 10.99
N PHE A 278 -21.88 4.06 10.84
CA PHE A 278 -20.74 3.48 11.56
C PHE A 278 -19.42 3.40 10.76
N SER A 279 -19.43 3.67 9.45
CA SER A 279 -18.23 3.63 8.60
C SER A 279 -17.54 5.00 8.41
N GLY A 280 -17.96 6.05 9.13
CA GLY A 280 -17.31 7.36 9.08
C GLY A 280 -17.34 8.05 7.70
N GLY A 281 -18.20 7.59 6.79
CA GLY A 281 -18.30 8.07 5.41
C GLY A 281 -19.48 9.00 5.11
N GLY A 282 -20.34 9.28 6.09
CA GLY A 282 -21.52 10.14 5.91
C GLY A 282 -21.33 11.53 6.50
N LEU A 283 -20.79 12.45 5.70
CA LEU A 283 -20.76 13.94 5.80
C LEU A 283 -19.41 14.54 5.35
N GLY A 284 -18.77 13.96 4.33
CA GLY A 284 -17.63 14.59 3.67
C GLY A 284 -18.10 15.64 2.65
N ALA A 285 -17.91 16.93 2.99
CA ALA A 285 -17.80 18.14 2.15
C ALA A 285 -18.75 18.42 0.96
N LEU A 286 -19.61 17.50 0.53
CA LEU A 286 -20.57 17.66 -0.57
C LEU A 286 -22.03 17.69 -0.10
N GLY A 287 -22.32 17.29 1.13
CA GLY A 287 -23.67 17.24 1.70
C GLY A 287 -24.14 18.51 2.44
N LEU A 288 -23.29 19.53 2.55
CA LEU A 288 -23.59 20.77 3.32
C LEU A 288 -23.75 22.01 2.43
N ALA A 289 -23.52 21.88 1.12
CA ALA A 289 -23.75 22.97 0.18
C ALA A 289 -25.27 23.17 -0.02
N GLY A 290 -25.82 24.24 0.58
CA GLY A 290 -27.22 24.63 0.45
C GLY A 290 -28.12 24.39 1.67
N MET A 291 -27.60 23.85 2.76
CA MET A 291 -28.36 23.69 4.01
C MET A 291 -28.33 24.97 4.87
N ASN A 292 -29.45 25.29 5.52
CA ASN A 292 -29.51 26.40 6.47
C ASN A 292 -28.71 26.08 7.75
N TRP A 293 -28.24 27.14 8.43
CA TRP A 293 -27.36 27.00 9.60
C TRP A 293 -28.02 26.24 10.77
N GLN A 294 -29.34 26.33 10.90
CA GLN A 294 -30.09 25.61 11.94
C GLN A 294 -30.05 24.09 11.72
N ALA A 295 -30.12 23.61 10.49
CA ALA A 295 -29.99 22.20 10.15
C ALA A 295 -28.57 21.68 10.39
N ILE A 296 -27.54 22.51 10.16
CA ILE A 296 -26.14 22.17 10.43
C ILE A 296 -25.90 21.99 11.93
N VAL A 297 -26.44 22.90 12.76
CA VAL A 297 -26.32 22.81 14.23
C VAL A 297 -27.09 21.60 14.78
N ALA A 298 -28.28 21.30 14.25
CA ALA A 298 -29.06 20.13 14.65
C ALA A 298 -28.32 18.82 14.31
N LEU A 299 -27.72 18.71 13.12
CA LEU A 299 -26.91 17.57 12.72
C LEU A 299 -25.65 17.42 13.59
N GLY A 300 -24.97 18.52 13.91
CA GLY A 300 -23.84 18.52 14.84
C GLY A 300 -24.22 18.01 16.23
N GLY A 301 -25.39 18.42 16.75
CA GLY A 301 -25.92 17.95 18.02
C GLY A 301 -26.21 16.45 18.05
N VAL A 302 -26.81 15.91 16.98
CA VAL A 302 -27.10 14.47 16.86
C VAL A 302 -25.82 13.63 16.82
N VAL A 303 -24.78 14.08 16.11
CA VAL A 303 -23.49 13.39 16.05
C VAL A 303 -22.79 13.37 17.42
N ILE A 304 -22.83 14.48 18.16
CA ILE A 304 -22.25 14.56 19.50
C ILE A 304 -22.99 13.62 20.47
N ILE A 305 -24.32 13.59 20.44
CA ILE A 305 -25.12 12.70 21.28
C ILE A 305 -24.84 11.23 20.94
N ALA A 306 -24.78 10.88 19.65
CA ALA A 306 -24.43 9.53 19.21
C ALA A 306 -23.04 9.12 19.70
N PHE A 307 -22.06 10.03 19.64
CA PHE A 307 -20.71 9.80 20.13
C PHE A 307 -20.66 9.57 21.65
N VAL A 308 -21.42 10.37 22.41
CA VAL A 308 -21.56 10.19 23.87
C VAL A 308 -22.23 8.85 24.21
N VAL A 309 -23.28 8.47 23.49
CA VAL A 309 -23.96 7.17 23.68
C VAL A 309 -23.02 6.00 23.40
N VAL A 310 -22.21 6.07 22.33
CA VAL A 310 -21.20 5.04 22.02
C VAL A 310 -20.13 4.95 23.11
N ILE A 311 -19.67 6.09 23.64
CA ILE A 311 -18.72 6.10 24.76
C ILE A 311 -19.32 5.47 26.02
N LEU A 312 -20.58 5.78 26.34
CA LEU A 312 -21.27 5.23 27.51
C LEU A 312 -21.56 3.73 27.36
N LEU A 313 -21.85 3.26 26.14
CA LEU A 313 -22.14 1.85 25.87
C LEU A 313 -20.90 1.01 25.56
N ARG A 314 -19.72 1.62 25.43
CA ARG A 314 -18.46 0.93 25.03
C ARG A 314 -18.17 -0.31 25.88
N GLN A 315 -18.39 -0.22 27.19
CA GLN A 315 -18.09 -1.33 28.11
C GLN A 315 -19.08 -2.49 27.94
N LYS A 316 -20.35 -2.19 27.63
CA LYS A 316 -21.37 -3.20 27.34
C LYS A 316 -21.16 -3.86 25.98
N ILE A 317 -20.70 -3.10 24.99
CA ILE A 317 -20.34 -3.63 23.66
C ILE A 317 -19.15 -4.59 23.77
N ILE A 318 -18.10 -4.21 24.53
CA ILE A 318 -16.93 -5.08 24.76
C ILE A 318 -17.32 -6.37 25.50
N ALA A 319 -18.24 -6.28 26.48
CA ALA A 319 -18.75 -7.46 27.17
C ALA A 319 -19.54 -8.38 26.23
N ALA A 320 -20.47 -7.84 25.43
CA ALA A 320 -21.25 -8.62 24.47
C ALA A 320 -20.36 -9.29 23.39
N ILE A 321 -19.30 -8.63 22.93
CA ILE A 321 -18.35 -9.21 21.98
C ILE A 321 -17.54 -10.36 22.63
N ARG A 322 -17.22 -10.25 23.92
CA ARG A 322 -16.54 -11.31 24.67
C ARG A 322 -17.43 -12.53 24.84
N ASP A 323 -18.72 -12.32 25.13
CA ASP A 323 -19.70 -13.41 25.28
C ASP A 323 -19.93 -14.15 23.94
N VAL A 324 -20.03 -13.41 22.83
CA VAL A 324 -20.12 -14.01 21.49
C VAL A 324 -18.86 -14.78 21.12
N ARG A 325 -17.68 -14.29 21.50
CA ARG A 325 -16.42 -14.99 21.24
C ARG A 325 -16.32 -16.30 22.02
N HIS A 326 -16.77 -16.33 23.27
CA HIS A 326 -16.83 -17.56 24.06
C HIS A 326 -17.84 -18.57 23.49
N ALA A 327 -18.98 -18.11 22.96
CA ALA A 327 -19.98 -18.98 22.33
C ALA A 327 -19.58 -19.55 20.96
N VAL A 328 -18.48 -19.07 20.36
CA VAL A 328 -17.94 -19.55 19.07
C VAL A 328 -16.70 -20.45 19.29
N GLU A 329 -16.13 -20.44 20.49
CA GLU A 329 -14.97 -21.25 20.87
C GLU A 329 -15.36 -22.55 21.64
N GLU A 330 -16.67 -22.81 21.86
CA GLU A 330 -17.25 -24.11 22.28
C GLU A 330 -17.88 -24.86 21.09
#